data_AF-A0A0F9FJG7-F1
#
_entry.id   AF-A0A0F9FJG7-F1
#
_cell.length_a   1.000
_cell.length_b   1.000
_cell.length_c   1.000
_cell.angle_alpha   90.00
_cell.angle_beta   90.00
_cell.angle_gamma   90.00
#
_symmetry.space_group_name_H-M   'P 1'
#
loop_
_entity.id
_entity.type
_entity.pdbx_description
1 polymer ?
#
loop_
_entity_poly.entity_id
_entity_poly.type
_entity_poly.pdbx_seq_one_letter_code
_entity_poly.pdbx_strand_id
1 'polypeptide(L)'
;MKNYEIDYSIAYDFVKEHFSKLSIIEDFKHQEKKGSYNPHTHQITLYEKSSHTIFHELGHYLSIEILKIAGDIHKDYSKNEVIAELISYLLMTLFDENTNYN
;
A
#
# COMPACT_ATOMS: atom_id res chain seq x y z
N MET A 1 -17.63 -14.39 -5.54
CA MET A 1 -16.82 -14.18 -6.75
C MET A 1 -15.39 -14.62 -6.46
N LYS A 2 -14.62 -15.06 -7.46
CA LYS A 2 -13.19 -15.38 -7.28
C LYS A 2 -12.45 -14.06 -7.06
N ASN A 3 -11.50 -14.02 -6.12
CA ASN A 3 -10.70 -12.81 -5.93
C ASN A 3 -9.98 -12.49 -7.25
N TYR A 4 -10.06 -11.24 -7.68
CA TYR A 4 -9.45 -10.71 -8.88
C TYR A 4 -8.63 -9.48 -8.51
N GLU A 5 -7.34 -9.55 -8.79
CA GLU A 5 -6.39 -8.45 -8.68
C GLU A 5 -5.98 -8.01 -10.09
N ILE A 6 -5.69 -6.74 -10.29
CA ILE A 6 -5.08 -6.27 -11.53
C ILE A 6 -3.66 -6.79 -11.66
N ASP A 7 -3.11 -6.72 -12.87
CA ASP A 7 -1.70 -6.97 -13.08
C ASP A 7 -0.85 -6.03 -12.23
N TYR A 8 0.08 -6.60 -11.45
CA TYR A 8 0.97 -5.87 -10.57
C TYR A 8 1.68 -4.68 -11.24
N SER A 9 2.03 -4.79 -12.52
CA SER A 9 2.66 -3.69 -13.26
C SER A 9 1.77 -2.44 -13.36
N ILE A 10 0.45 -2.62 -13.48
CA ILE A 10 -0.50 -1.50 -13.52
C ILE A 10 -0.49 -0.75 -12.19
N ALA A 11 -0.57 -1.49 -11.08
CA ALA A 11 -0.47 -0.91 -9.74
C ALA A 11 0.89 -0.22 -9.52
N TYR A 12 1.98 -0.88 -9.93
CA TYR A 12 3.33 -0.33 -9.83
C TYR A 12 3.50 0.99 -10.60
N ASP A 13 3.06 1.03 -11.86
CA ASP A 13 3.17 2.21 -12.71
C ASP A 13 2.31 3.35 -12.15
N PHE A 14 1.09 3.06 -11.68
CA PHE A 14 0.23 4.04 -11.00
C PHE A 14 0.94 4.66 -9.78
N VAL A 15 1.51 3.84 -8.89
CA VAL A 15 2.20 4.38 -7.70
C VAL A 15 3.41 5.22 -8.10
N LYS A 16 4.20 4.75 -9.07
CA LYS A 16 5.40 5.45 -9.52
C LYS A 16 5.10 6.77 -10.23
N GLU A 17 4.03 6.82 -11.01
CA GLU A 17 3.59 8.02 -11.74
C GLU A 17 3.06 9.10 -10.79
N HIS A 18 2.22 8.72 -9.82
CA HIS A 18 1.52 9.69 -8.97
C HIS A 18 2.23 10.00 -7.65
N PHE A 19 3.16 9.14 -7.20
CA PHE A 19 3.85 9.28 -5.91
C PHE A 19 5.37 9.30 -6.08
N SER A 20 5.87 10.26 -6.86
CA SER A 20 7.29 10.42 -7.20
C SER A 20 8.26 10.59 -6.01
N LYS A 21 7.74 10.87 -4.82
CA LYS A 21 8.54 10.93 -3.57
C LYS A 21 8.84 9.55 -2.98
N LEU A 22 8.11 8.52 -3.40
CA LEU A 22 8.31 7.16 -2.91
C LEU A 22 9.39 6.44 -3.73
N SER A 23 10.27 5.73 -3.03
CA SER A 23 11.18 4.76 -3.64
C SER A 23 10.59 3.37 -3.49
N ILE A 24 10.52 2.60 -4.59
CA ILE A 24 9.99 1.23 -4.58
C ILE A 24 11.14 0.26 -4.83
N ILE A 25 11.38 -0.65 -3.87
CA ILE A 25 12.31 -1.77 -3.99
C ILE A 25 11.53 -3.06 -4.16
N GLU A 26 11.91 -3.85 -5.16
CA GLU A 26 11.38 -5.20 -5.39
C GLU A 26 12.39 -6.24 -4.87
N ASP A 27 12.05 -6.92 -3.78
CA ASP A 27 12.88 -7.96 -3.15
C ASP A 27 12.10 -9.27 -2.99
N PHE A 28 11.76 -9.90 -4.11
CA PHE A 28 10.95 -11.12 -4.13
C PHE A 28 11.66 -12.39 -3.59
N LYS A 29 12.82 -12.24 -2.96
CA LYS A 29 13.61 -13.35 -2.40
C LYS A 29 13.15 -13.73 -0.98
N HIS A 30 12.48 -12.83 -0.26
CA HIS A 30 12.11 -13.00 1.14
C HIS A 30 10.59 -13.10 1.35
N GLN A 31 10.02 -14.27 1.08
CA GLN A 31 8.56 -14.53 1.11
C GLN A 31 7.94 -14.64 2.51
N GLU A 32 8.69 -14.36 3.59
CA GLU A 32 8.16 -14.37 4.96
C GLU A 32 7.33 -13.11 5.30
N LYS A 33 7.44 -12.07 4.45
CA LYS A 33 6.68 -10.83 4.52
C LYS A 33 6.04 -10.54 3.17
N LYS A 34 5.00 -9.70 3.17
CA LYS A 34 4.31 -9.25 1.95
C LYS A 34 4.93 -7.96 1.40
N GLY A 35 4.94 -6.92 2.23
CA GLY A 35 5.55 -5.63 1.95
C GLY A 35 6.07 -4.97 3.23
N SER A 36 6.69 -3.81 3.07
CA SER A 36 6.92 -2.87 4.18
C SER A 36 7.12 -1.44 3.68
N TYR A 37 6.66 -0.48 4.48
CA TYR A 37 6.88 0.94 4.26
C TYR A 37 7.77 1.55 5.36
N ASN A 38 8.84 2.24 4.94
CA ASN A 38 9.71 2.99 5.84
C ASN A 38 9.37 4.50 5.80
N PRO A 39 8.84 5.06 6.90
CA PRO A 39 8.41 6.46 6.93
C PRO A 39 9.55 7.48 6.96
N HIS A 40 10.78 7.07 7.30
CA HIS A 40 11.94 7.96 7.33
C HIS A 40 12.56 8.13 5.94
N THR A 41 12.57 7.07 5.14
CA THR A 41 13.17 7.06 3.80
C THR A 41 12.13 7.15 2.68
N HIS A 42 10.84 7.17 3.02
CA HIS A 42 9.73 7.12 2.06
C HIS A 42 9.87 5.95 1.07
N GLN A 43 10.22 4.79 1.60
CA GLN A 43 10.52 3.61 0.80
C GLN A 43 9.49 2.52 1.03
N ILE A 44 8.95 1.99 -0.08
CA ILE A 44 8.17 0.76 -0.11
C ILE A 44 9.10 -0.36 -0.54
N THR A 45 9.14 -1.47 0.21
CA THR A 45 9.81 -2.70 -0.19
C THR A 45 8.75 -3.78 -0.39
N LEU A 46 8.73 -4.39 -1.57
CA LEU A 46 7.76 -5.41 -1.97
C LEU A 46 8.45 -6.78 -2.01
N TYR A 47 7.88 -7.74 -1.30
CA TYR A 47 8.38 -9.11 -1.24
C TYR A 47 7.51 -10.08 -2.06
N GLU A 48 6.39 -9.60 -2.61
CA GLU A 48 5.53 -10.31 -3.55
C GLU A 48 4.98 -9.39 -4.64
N LYS A 49 4.55 -9.98 -5.76
CA LYS A 49 3.92 -9.27 -6.88
C LYS A 49 2.40 -9.29 -6.71
N SER A 50 1.87 -8.33 -5.98
CA SER A 50 0.42 -8.16 -5.74
C SER A 50 0.07 -6.67 -5.78
N SER A 51 -1.08 -6.35 -6.41
CA SER A 51 -1.65 -4.99 -6.40
C SER A 51 -2.07 -4.60 -4.99
N HIS A 52 -2.69 -5.53 -4.25
CA HIS A 52 -3.07 -5.34 -2.85
C HIS A 52 -1.87 -4.92 -2.00
N THR A 53 -0.74 -5.62 -2.14
CA THR A 53 0.45 -5.37 -1.33
C THR A 53 1.03 -3.98 -1.59
N ILE A 54 1.20 -3.57 -2.84
CA ILE A 54 1.72 -2.22 -3.13
C ILE A 54 0.73 -1.12 -2.71
N PHE A 55 -0.58 -1.33 -2.87
CA PHE A 55 -1.59 -0.36 -2.43
C PHE A 55 -1.70 -0.28 -0.90
N HIS A 56 -1.54 -1.40 -0.19
CA HIS A 56 -1.48 -1.43 1.27
C HIS A 56 -0.28 -0.63 1.80
N GLU A 57 0.92 -0.85 1.25
CA GLU A 57 2.11 -0.10 1.66
C GLU A 57 2.02 1.39 1.29
N LEU A 58 1.41 1.73 0.14
CA LEU A 58 1.05 3.11 -0.19
C LEU A 58 0.06 3.70 0.83
N GLY A 59 -0.88 2.88 1.32
CA GLY A 59 -1.81 3.22 2.39
C GLY A 59 -1.11 3.68 3.66
N HIS A 60 0.00 3.07 4.06
CA HIS A 60 0.79 3.54 5.19
C HIS A 60 1.42 4.92 4.94
N TYR A 61 1.95 5.18 3.74
CA TYR A 61 2.45 6.50 3.37
C TYR A 61 1.33 7.56 3.49
N LEU A 62 0.18 7.31 2.87
CA LEU A 62 -0.94 8.23 2.86
C LEU A 62 -1.53 8.45 4.25
N SER A 63 -1.59 7.40 5.09
CA SER A 63 -2.02 7.52 6.49
C SER A 63 -1.20 8.54 7.25
N ILE A 64 0.13 8.50 7.11
CA ILE A 64 1.02 9.46 7.76
C ILE A 64 0.80 10.88 7.24
N GLU A 65 0.63 11.05 5.93
CA GLU A 65 0.36 12.38 5.34
C GLU A 65 -0.99 12.95 5.83
N ILE A 66 -2.03 12.12 5.94
CA ILE A 66 -3.33 12.52 6.49
C ILE A 66 -3.20 12.92 7.96
N LEU A 67 -2.51 12.12 8.78
CA LEU A 67 -2.31 12.39 10.20
C LEU A 67 -1.52 13.69 10.44
N LYS A 68 -0.53 13.99 9.59
CA LYS A 68 0.19 15.28 9.61
C LYS A 68 -0.75 16.46 9.35
N ILE A 69 -1.67 16.32 8.39
CA ILE A 69 -2.68 17.37 8.09
C ILE A 69 -3.65 17.54 9.26
N ALA A 70 -4.07 16.44 9.88
CA ALA A 70 -5.00 16.45 11.01
C ALA A 70 -4.39 17.02 12.31
N GLY A 71 -3.07 17.22 12.37
CA GLY A 71 -2.36 17.66 13.58
C GLY A 71 -2.27 16.59 14.66
N ASP A 72 -2.55 15.33 14.34
CA ASP A 72 -2.54 14.19 15.27
C ASP A 72 -1.49 13.17 14.83
N ILE A 73 -0.27 13.30 15.34
CA ILE A 73 0.88 12.46 14.95
C ILE A 73 1.03 11.26 15.91
N HIS A 74 0.01 10.95 16.73
CA HIS A 74 0.11 9.83 17.65
C HIS A 74 0.19 8.50 16.87
N LYS A 75 1.25 7.73 17.16
CA LYS A 75 1.46 6.40 16.58
C LYS A 75 0.51 5.40 17.23
N ASP A 76 -0.64 5.18 16.59
CA ASP A 76 -1.50 4.03 16.86
C ASP A 76 -1.32 3.03 15.71
N TYR A 77 -0.60 1.94 16.01
CA TYR A 77 -0.29 0.90 15.03
C TYR A 77 -1.56 0.29 14.44
N SER A 78 -2.49 -0.14 15.30
CA SER A 78 -3.74 -0.79 14.87
C SER A 78 -4.59 0.15 14.01
N LYS A 79 -4.68 1.44 14.39
CA LYS A 79 -5.40 2.44 13.59
C LYS A 79 -4.73 2.65 12.22
N ASN A 80 -3.41 2.71 12.17
CA ASN A 80 -2.67 2.92 10.93
C ASN A 80 -2.79 1.74 9.96
N GLU A 81 -2.79 0.51 10.47
CA GLU A 81 -3.06 -0.69 9.68
C GLU A 81 -4.48 -0.66 9.09
N VAL A 82 -5.49 -0.30 9.89
CA VAL A 82 -6.88 -0.18 9.42
C VAL A 82 -7.00 0.89 8.33
N ILE A 83 -6.35 2.05 8.49
CA ILE A 83 -6.39 3.11 7.47
C ILE A 83 -5.67 2.65 6.19
N ALA A 84 -4.51 1.99 6.32
CA ALA A 84 -3.79 1.45 5.17
C ALA A 84 -4.62 0.44 4.38
N GLU A 85 -5.33 -0.45 5.08
CA GLU A 85 -6.21 -1.42 4.45
C GLU A 85 -7.43 -0.77 3.79
N LEU A 86 -8.04 0.24 4.43
CA LEU A 86 -9.13 1.02 3.83
C LEU A 86 -8.69 1.73 2.54
N ILE A 87 -7.48 2.30 2.54
CA ILE A 87 -6.92 2.93 1.35
C ILE A 87 -6.68 1.89 0.25
N SER A 88 -6.10 0.74 0.60
CA SER A 88 -5.90 -0.37 -0.33
C SER A 88 -7.22 -0.79 -0.96
N TYR A 89 -8.25 -1.04 -0.14
CA TYR A 89 -9.59 -1.37 -0.61
C TYR A 89 -10.18 -0.33 -1.58
N LEU A 90 -10.04 0.96 -1.28
CA LEU A 90 -10.54 2.03 -2.16
C LEU A 90 -9.79 2.08 -3.49
N LEU A 91 -8.46 1.90 -3.48
CA LEU A 91 -7.65 1.84 -4.69
C LEU A 91 -7.99 0.61 -5.52
N MET A 92 -8.07 -0.57 -4.91
CA MET A 92 -8.50 -1.79 -5.56
C MET A 92 -9.88 -1.63 -6.21
N THR A 93 -10.83 -1.00 -5.51
CA THR A 93 -12.16 -0.68 -6.06
C THR A 93 -12.10 0.27 -7.26
N LEU A 94 -11.19 1.25 -7.26
CA LEU A 94 -10.98 2.16 -8.40
C LEU A 94 -10.51 1.42 -9.65
N PHE A 95 -9.78 0.32 -9.49
CA PHE A 95 -9.28 -0.52 -10.56
C PHE A 95 -10.20 -1.71 -10.90
N ASP A 96 -11.45 -1.69 -10.43
CA ASP A 96 -12.44 -2.76 -10.61
C ASP A 96 -11.96 -4.14 -10.09
N GLU A 97 -11.07 -4.15 -9.09
CA GLU A 97 -10.63 -5.35 -8.40
C GLU A 97 -11.73 -5.87 -7.46
N ASN A 98 -11.70 -7.18 -7.21
CA ASN A 98 -12.66 -7.81 -6.30
C ASN A 98 -11.90 -8.66 -5.29
N THR A 99 -11.89 -8.23 -4.04
CA THR A 99 -11.28 -8.96 -2.93
C THR A 99 -12.36 -9.33 -1.94
N ASN A 100 -12.59 -10.64 -1.72
CA ASN A 100 -13.41 -11.07 -0.59
C ASN A 100 -12.59 -10.88 0.69
N TYR A 101 -12.90 -9.83 1.43
CA TYR A 101 -12.52 -9.66 2.82
C TYR A 101 -13.50 -10.47 3.68
N ASN A 102 -13.28 -11.78 3.80
CA ASN A 102 -14.01 -12.65 4.74
C ASN A 102 -13.25 -12.78 6.05
#